data_AF-A0A1F4BME2-F1
#
_entry.id   AF-A0A1F4BME2-F1
#
_cell.length_a   1.000
_cell.length_b   1.000
_cell.length_c   1.000
_cell.angle_alpha   90.00
_cell.angle_beta   90.00
_cell.angle_gamma   90.00
#
_symmetry.space_group_name_H-M   'P 1'
#
loop_
_entity.id
_entity.type
_entity.pdbx_description
1 polymer ?
#
loop_
_entity_poly.entity_id
_entity_poly.type
_entity_poly.pdbx_seq_one_letter_code
_entity_poly.pdbx_strand_id
1 'polypeptide(L)'
;MFVITGTSPATDIIAVVFAAGQSVGTQDRSAANQNTVAHFLEGGNETGIGTSTFVTGIATDAFNDRLLAVNGADVMTPVERRAAREILTLLQSYKTASSDGGGPLCDCYPWADISDGSSNNGYDTGRVPLLGALPHTWGSLGITVPTWLTTNRWWWVFFYAIGGPVSESQSGSYLTVNGTYGTSVVLITTGPAGTGRPITSWAGDSDWPTYVDDSSNSDMGTWFDTPSSTAYARDRLYTL
;
A
#
# COMPACT_ATOMS: atom_id res chain seq x y z
N MET A 1 -19.67 -9.91 0.97
CA MET A 1 -19.59 -8.61 1.67
C MET A 1 -20.13 -8.82 3.06
N PHE A 2 -19.33 -8.62 4.09
CA PHE A 2 -19.79 -8.72 5.48
C PHE A 2 -20.45 -7.41 5.90
N VAL A 3 -21.46 -7.51 6.75
CA VAL A 3 -22.16 -6.37 7.34
C VAL A 3 -22.22 -6.60 8.84
N ILE A 4 -21.80 -5.61 9.62
CA ILE A 4 -22.09 -5.56 11.05
C ILE A 4 -23.29 -4.64 11.25
N THR A 5 -24.31 -5.11 11.96
CA THR A 5 -25.50 -4.33 12.29
C THR A 5 -25.53 -4.01 13.79
N GLY A 6 -26.18 -2.90 14.16
CA GLY A 6 -26.26 -2.44 15.54
C GLY A 6 -25.80 -0.99 15.70
N THR A 7 -25.19 -0.68 16.85
CA THR A 7 -24.81 0.69 17.25
C THR A 7 -23.66 1.30 16.43
N SER A 8 -22.90 0.49 15.69
CA SER A 8 -21.85 0.95 14.78
C SER A 8 -21.78 0.09 13.51
N PRO A 9 -22.66 0.33 12.52
CA PRO A 9 -22.59 -0.37 11.24
C PRO A 9 -21.28 -0.07 10.52
N ALA A 10 -20.72 -1.06 9.85
CA ALA A 10 -19.50 -0.92 9.05
C ALA A 10 -19.66 -1.57 7.68
N THR A 11 -19.02 -0.97 6.67
CA THR A 11 -18.96 -1.43 5.27
C THR A 11 -17.52 -1.78 4.90
N ASP A 12 -17.34 -2.49 3.77
CA ASP A 12 -16.02 -2.92 3.26
C ASP A 12 -15.18 -3.75 4.26
N ILE A 13 -15.89 -4.51 5.09
CA ILE A 13 -15.33 -5.43 6.05
C ILE A 13 -14.76 -6.65 5.30
N ILE A 14 -13.48 -6.92 5.52
CA ILE A 14 -12.79 -8.10 4.97
C ILE A 14 -12.61 -9.20 6.00
N ALA A 15 -12.66 -8.86 7.30
CA ALA A 15 -12.64 -9.81 8.39
C ALA A 15 -13.40 -9.27 9.61
N VAL A 16 -13.90 -10.17 10.45
CA VAL A 16 -14.49 -9.86 11.75
C VAL A 16 -13.78 -10.68 12.80
N VAL A 17 -13.25 -10.03 13.83
CA VAL A 17 -12.65 -10.71 14.98
C VAL A 17 -13.69 -10.75 16.09
N PHE A 18 -14.00 -11.96 16.56
CA PHE A 18 -14.92 -12.18 17.68
C PHE A 18 -14.14 -12.31 18.98
N ALA A 19 -14.61 -11.60 20.00
CA ALA A 19 -14.18 -11.75 21.37
C ALA A 19 -15.41 -12.10 22.22
N ALA A 20 -15.59 -13.41 22.44
CA ALA A 20 -16.63 -13.94 23.32
C ALA A 20 -16.45 -13.39 24.74
N GLY A 21 -17.55 -12.95 25.36
CA GLY A 21 -17.55 -12.51 26.75
C GLY A 21 -17.56 -13.70 27.72
N GLN A 22 -18.07 -13.49 28.94
CA GLN A 22 -18.28 -14.58 29.90
C GLN A 22 -19.30 -15.59 29.33
N SER A 23 -19.19 -16.88 29.69
CA SER A 23 -20.22 -17.86 29.30
C SER A 23 -21.60 -17.42 29.80
N VAL A 24 -22.57 -17.44 28.90
CA VAL A 24 -23.98 -17.11 29.17
C VAL A 24 -24.89 -18.30 28.87
N GLY A 25 -25.99 -18.40 29.61
CA GLY A 25 -27.00 -19.43 29.43
C GLY A 25 -26.43 -20.86 29.50
N THR A 26 -26.58 -21.61 28.40
CA THR A 26 -26.19 -23.03 28.29
C THR A 26 -24.85 -23.23 27.59
N GLN A 27 -24.01 -22.21 27.49
CA GLN A 27 -22.70 -22.31 26.89
C GLN A 27 -21.75 -23.16 27.75
N ASP A 28 -21.44 -24.37 27.28
CA ASP A 28 -20.39 -25.21 27.85
C ASP A 28 -19.09 -25.02 27.05
N ARG A 29 -18.10 -24.35 27.65
CA ARG A 29 -16.78 -24.10 27.05
C ARG A 29 -15.73 -25.16 27.44
N SER A 30 -16.17 -26.34 27.84
CA SER A 30 -15.28 -27.48 28.10
C SER A 30 -14.56 -27.95 26.83
N ALA A 31 -13.55 -28.81 27.00
CA ALA A 31 -12.80 -29.39 25.89
C ALA A 31 -13.67 -30.21 24.91
N ALA A 32 -14.86 -30.64 25.32
CA ALA A 32 -15.79 -31.34 24.43
C ALA A 32 -16.35 -30.41 23.34
N ASN A 33 -16.41 -29.11 23.60
CA ASN A 33 -17.15 -28.12 22.80
C ASN A 33 -16.27 -27.03 22.18
N GLN A 34 -14.95 -27.12 22.34
CA GLN A 34 -13.96 -26.12 21.90
C GLN A 34 -13.99 -25.74 20.40
N ASN A 35 -14.67 -26.52 19.54
CA ASN A 35 -14.85 -26.21 18.11
C ASN A 35 -16.32 -25.93 17.72
N THR A 36 -17.21 -25.77 18.70
CA THR A 36 -18.64 -25.56 18.49
C THR A 36 -19.00 -24.11 18.78
N VAL A 37 -19.16 -23.30 17.74
CA VAL A 37 -19.33 -21.84 17.83
C VAL A 37 -20.49 -21.42 18.75
N ALA A 38 -21.60 -22.17 18.77
CA ALA A 38 -22.75 -21.90 19.64
C ALA A 38 -22.48 -21.99 21.14
N HIS A 39 -21.34 -22.55 21.56
CA HIS A 39 -20.90 -22.52 22.95
C HIS A 39 -20.02 -21.32 23.31
N PHE A 40 -19.79 -20.40 22.37
CA PHE A 40 -18.93 -19.23 22.57
C PHE A 40 -19.58 -17.91 22.16
N LEU A 41 -20.47 -17.90 21.17
CA LEU A 41 -21.09 -16.69 20.64
C LEU A 41 -22.62 -16.69 20.83
N GLU A 42 -23.26 -15.53 20.72
CA GLU A 42 -24.71 -15.35 20.87
C GLU A 42 -25.33 -14.34 19.89
N GLY A 43 -26.66 -14.18 19.96
CA GLY A 43 -27.39 -13.11 19.28
C GLY A 43 -27.41 -13.22 17.75
N GLY A 44 -27.19 -14.42 17.22
CA GLY A 44 -27.04 -14.71 15.80
C GLY A 44 -25.60 -14.84 15.34
N ASN A 45 -24.61 -14.39 16.14
CA ASN A 45 -23.19 -14.55 15.82
C ASN A 45 -22.75 -16.02 15.84
N GLU A 46 -23.44 -16.86 16.61
CA GLU A 46 -23.22 -18.30 16.69
C GLU A 46 -23.45 -19.06 15.39
N THR A 47 -24.20 -18.45 14.45
CA THR A 47 -24.45 -19.02 13.12
C THR A 47 -23.22 -18.94 12.22
N GLY A 48 -22.24 -18.10 12.57
CA GLY A 48 -20.90 -18.07 12.00
C GLY A 48 -20.87 -18.08 10.48
N ILE A 49 -20.32 -19.16 9.90
CA ILE A 49 -20.08 -19.35 8.45
C ILE A 49 -21.39 -19.32 7.65
N GLY A 50 -22.55 -19.55 8.28
CA GLY A 50 -23.87 -19.52 7.64
C GLY A 50 -24.41 -18.12 7.38
N THR A 51 -23.74 -17.06 7.86
CA THR A 51 -24.20 -15.68 7.71
C THR A 51 -23.07 -14.75 7.27
N SER A 52 -23.44 -13.66 6.62
CA SER A 52 -22.56 -12.50 6.38
C SER A 52 -22.96 -11.29 7.23
N THR A 53 -23.94 -11.45 8.11
CA THR A 53 -24.46 -10.42 9.00
C THR A 53 -24.14 -10.80 10.44
N PHE A 54 -23.42 -9.91 11.13
CA PHE A 54 -23.05 -10.09 12.53
C PHE A 54 -23.60 -8.94 13.37
N VAL A 55 -23.92 -9.22 14.62
CA VAL A 55 -24.62 -8.30 15.52
C VAL A 55 -23.66 -7.83 16.60
N THR A 56 -23.65 -6.52 16.84
CA THR A 56 -23.01 -5.90 18.00
C THR A 56 -24.03 -5.12 18.82
N GLY A 57 -23.85 -5.06 20.14
CA GLY A 57 -24.81 -4.45 21.05
C GLY A 57 -24.26 -4.25 22.46
N ILE A 58 -25.08 -3.64 23.31
CA ILE A 58 -24.78 -3.52 24.74
C ILE A 58 -24.82 -4.91 25.36
N ALA A 59 -23.85 -5.21 26.23
CA ALA A 59 -23.81 -6.48 26.93
C ALA A 59 -25.05 -6.65 27.84
N THR A 60 -25.62 -7.84 27.83
CA THR A 60 -26.76 -8.28 28.63
C THR A 60 -26.47 -9.68 29.16
N ASP A 61 -27.38 -10.21 29.99
CA ASP A 61 -27.28 -11.59 30.49
C ASP A 61 -27.39 -12.67 29.40
N ALA A 62 -27.83 -12.30 28.19
CA ALA A 62 -28.05 -13.20 27.06
C ALA A 62 -27.16 -12.90 25.84
N PHE A 63 -26.35 -11.83 25.89
CA PHE A 63 -25.51 -11.40 24.77
C PHE A 63 -24.35 -10.59 25.31
N ASN A 64 -23.11 -11.01 25.10
CA ASN A 64 -21.95 -10.24 25.52
C ASN A 64 -20.77 -10.27 24.54
N ASP A 65 -21.01 -10.74 23.32
CA ASP A 65 -20.04 -10.73 22.23
C ASP A 65 -19.54 -9.32 21.90
N ARG A 66 -18.21 -9.23 21.70
CA ARG A 66 -17.56 -8.05 21.15
C ARG A 66 -16.98 -8.37 19.78
N LEU A 67 -17.23 -7.47 18.83
CA LEU A 67 -16.82 -7.63 17.45
C LEU A 67 -15.86 -6.50 17.10
N LEU A 68 -14.74 -6.85 16.49
CA LEU A 68 -13.86 -5.91 15.82
C LEU A 68 -13.99 -6.12 14.31
N ALA A 69 -14.60 -5.16 13.63
CA ALA A 69 -14.60 -5.10 12.18
C ALA A 69 -13.19 -4.76 11.70
N VAL A 70 -12.67 -5.54 10.76
CA VAL A 70 -11.42 -5.23 10.05
C VAL A 70 -11.79 -4.94 8.60
N ASN A 71 -11.58 -3.70 8.19
CA ASN A 71 -11.80 -3.27 6.82
C ASN A 71 -10.50 -3.38 6.01
N GLY A 72 -10.60 -3.20 4.69
CA GLY A 72 -9.44 -3.24 3.81
C GLY A 72 -8.37 -2.19 4.15
N ALA A 73 -8.77 -1.02 4.62
CA ALA A 73 -7.85 0.06 5.01
C ALA A 73 -6.98 -0.31 6.21
N ASP A 74 -7.54 -1.01 7.19
CA ASP A 74 -6.86 -1.44 8.42
C ASP A 74 -5.67 -2.35 8.11
N VAL A 75 -5.74 -3.10 7.01
CA VAL A 75 -4.66 -3.99 6.55
C VAL A 75 -3.79 -3.31 5.50
N MET A 76 -4.38 -2.71 4.46
CA MET A 76 -3.62 -2.20 3.32
C MET A 76 -2.83 -0.94 3.65
N THR A 77 -3.36 -0.03 4.47
CA THR A 77 -2.65 1.20 4.83
C THR A 77 -1.29 0.94 5.52
N PRO A 78 -1.20 0.11 6.57
CA PRO A 78 0.09 -0.18 7.18
C PRO A 78 1.02 -0.98 6.25
N VAL A 79 0.49 -1.86 5.40
CA VAL A 79 1.29 -2.63 4.44
C VAL A 79 1.87 -1.74 3.35
N GLU A 80 1.08 -0.83 2.76
CA GLU A 80 1.54 0.19 1.80
C GLU A 80 2.62 1.07 2.40
N ARG A 81 2.43 1.56 3.63
CA ARG A 81 3.46 2.36 4.34
C ARG A 81 4.75 1.58 4.56
N ARG A 82 4.65 0.28 4.88
CA ARG A 82 5.83 -0.59 5.01
C ARG A 82 6.53 -0.74 3.66
N ALA A 83 5.80 -1.06 2.60
CA ALA A 83 6.36 -1.20 1.26
C ALA A 83 7.05 0.10 0.81
N ALA A 84 6.41 1.26 1.03
CA ALA A 84 6.98 2.56 0.72
C ALA A 84 8.32 2.78 1.42
N ARG A 85 8.40 2.50 2.74
CA ARG A 85 9.65 2.64 3.50
C ARG A 85 10.75 1.71 3.02
N GLU A 86 10.43 0.47 2.71
CA GLU A 86 11.40 -0.49 2.16
C GLU A 86 11.90 -0.02 0.79
N ILE A 87 11.02 0.49 -0.08
CA ILE A 87 11.37 1.06 -1.38
C ILE A 87 12.28 2.29 -1.23
N LEU A 88 11.94 3.24 -0.36
CA LEU A 88 12.78 4.43 -0.11
C LEU A 88 14.17 4.03 0.41
N THR A 89 14.24 3.02 1.28
CA THR A 89 15.52 2.47 1.77
C THR A 89 16.35 1.87 0.63
N LEU A 90 15.71 1.12 -0.29
CA LEU A 90 16.37 0.58 -1.48
C LEU A 90 16.90 1.69 -2.39
N LEU A 91 16.09 2.71 -2.66
CA LEU A 91 16.47 3.85 -3.50
C LEU A 91 17.64 4.63 -2.90
N GLN A 92 17.63 4.86 -1.59
CA GLN A 92 18.75 5.54 -0.93
C GLN A 92 20.03 4.68 -0.91
N SER A 93 19.88 3.37 -0.74
CA SER A 93 21.00 2.42 -0.87
C SER A 93 21.54 2.40 -2.29
N TYR A 94 20.67 2.48 -3.29
CA TYR A 94 21.04 2.56 -4.71
C TYR A 94 21.90 3.78 -4.99
N LYS A 95 21.43 4.96 -4.59
CA LYS A 95 22.17 6.21 -4.77
C LYS A 95 23.55 6.16 -4.10
N THR A 96 23.61 5.66 -2.87
CA THR A 96 24.89 5.52 -2.14
C THR A 96 25.82 4.49 -2.80
N ALA A 97 25.31 3.35 -3.25
CA ALA A 97 26.16 2.34 -3.88
C ALA A 97 26.60 2.76 -5.30
N SER A 98 25.79 3.57 -6.00
CA SER A 98 26.14 4.11 -7.32
C SER A 98 27.18 5.23 -7.26
N SER A 99 27.52 5.75 -6.06
CA SER A 99 28.64 6.67 -5.84
C SER A 99 29.98 5.99 -5.54
N ASP A 100 29.98 4.71 -5.15
CA ASP A 100 31.15 4.05 -4.55
C ASP A 100 31.76 2.91 -5.41
N GLY A 101 31.20 2.65 -6.59
CA GLY A 101 31.34 1.37 -7.29
C GLY A 101 32.11 1.34 -8.61
N GLY A 102 33.28 1.97 -8.75
CA GLY A 102 34.28 1.68 -9.81
C GLY A 102 33.89 1.83 -11.31
N GLY A 103 32.61 2.04 -11.64
CA GLY A 103 32.08 2.47 -12.94
C GLY A 103 31.84 3.98 -12.96
N PRO A 104 31.23 4.55 -14.03
CA PRO A 104 30.91 5.97 -14.05
C PRO A 104 29.96 6.30 -12.89
N LEU A 105 30.51 7.01 -11.91
CA LEU A 105 29.86 7.42 -10.69
C LEU A 105 28.75 8.41 -11.05
N CYS A 106 27.49 8.02 -10.87
CA CYS A 106 26.37 8.90 -11.19
C CYS A 106 25.79 9.61 -9.95
N ASP A 107 26.00 9.08 -8.73
CA ASP A 107 25.30 9.49 -7.50
C ASP A 107 23.78 9.65 -7.74
N CYS A 108 23.24 8.70 -8.51
CA CYS A 108 21.93 8.78 -9.11
C CYS A 108 21.00 7.70 -8.59
N TYR A 109 19.70 7.98 -8.66
CA TYR A 109 18.63 7.01 -8.50
C TYR A 109 18.37 6.26 -9.82
N PRO A 110 17.76 5.06 -9.78
CA PRO A 110 17.50 4.34 -11.00
C PRO A 110 16.43 5.03 -11.85
N TRP A 111 16.54 4.90 -13.17
CA TRP A 111 15.50 5.34 -14.10
C TRP A 111 14.16 4.67 -13.80
N ALA A 112 13.05 5.34 -14.08
CA ALA A 112 11.72 4.81 -13.84
C ALA A 112 11.35 3.66 -14.80
N ASP A 113 10.46 2.79 -14.37
CA ASP A 113 9.83 1.75 -15.20
C ASP A 113 8.54 2.28 -15.83
N ILE A 114 8.33 2.05 -17.13
CA ILE A 114 7.08 2.41 -17.82
C ILE A 114 6.25 1.19 -18.25
N SER A 115 6.70 -0.04 -17.97
CA SER A 115 6.05 -1.24 -18.50
C SER A 115 6.16 -2.49 -17.66
N ASP A 116 7.34 -3.02 -17.34
CA ASP A 116 7.53 -4.44 -17.01
C ASP A 116 8.16 -4.71 -15.65
N GLY A 117 8.36 -3.66 -14.85
CA GLY A 117 9.01 -3.70 -13.53
C GLY A 117 10.49 -3.42 -13.61
N SER A 118 11.01 -3.18 -14.81
CA SER A 118 12.39 -2.83 -15.08
C SER A 118 12.45 -1.40 -15.60
N SER A 119 13.46 -0.67 -15.15
CA SER A 119 13.71 0.71 -15.56
C SER A 119 13.90 0.84 -17.06
N ASN A 120 13.42 1.93 -17.63
CA ASN A 120 13.65 2.33 -19.01
C ASN A 120 14.60 3.53 -19.04
N ASN A 121 15.67 3.43 -19.83
CA ASN A 121 16.71 4.47 -19.87
C ASN A 121 16.14 5.85 -20.26
N GLY A 122 16.48 6.88 -19.48
CA GLY A 122 16.07 8.27 -19.75
C GLY A 122 14.69 8.67 -19.22
N TYR A 123 13.99 7.80 -18.48
CA TYR A 123 12.68 8.12 -17.90
C TYR A 123 12.82 8.53 -16.43
N ASP A 124 12.57 9.80 -16.14
CA ASP A 124 12.59 10.33 -14.77
C ASP A 124 11.28 10.09 -14.00
N THR A 125 10.22 9.66 -14.68
CA THR A 125 8.89 9.42 -14.11
C THR A 125 8.32 8.12 -14.62
N GLY A 126 7.68 7.35 -13.73
CA GLY A 126 7.13 6.03 -14.05
C GLY A 126 6.74 5.30 -12.78
N ARG A 127 6.99 4.00 -12.76
CA ARG A 127 6.97 3.13 -11.60
C ARG A 127 8.35 2.92 -11.03
N VAL A 128 8.39 2.45 -9.79
CA VAL A 128 9.64 2.01 -9.18
C VAL A 128 10.17 0.72 -9.85
N PRO A 129 11.43 0.68 -10.33
CA PRO A 129 11.94 -0.43 -11.14
C PRO A 129 12.47 -1.60 -10.28
N LEU A 130 11.60 -2.37 -9.63
CA LEU A 130 12.01 -3.40 -8.66
C LEU A 130 12.55 -4.72 -9.27
N LEU A 131 12.32 -4.99 -10.55
CA LEU A 131 12.78 -6.21 -11.23
C LEU A 131 14.12 -6.02 -11.95
N GLY A 132 14.39 -4.81 -12.44
CA GLY A 132 15.65 -4.46 -13.09
C GLY A 132 15.87 -2.96 -13.01
N ALA A 133 17.05 -2.54 -12.59
CA ALA A 133 17.40 -1.12 -12.48
C ALA A 133 18.52 -0.77 -13.45
N LEU A 134 18.49 0.47 -13.94
CA LEU A 134 19.46 1.13 -14.78
C LEU A 134 19.78 2.50 -14.16
N PRO A 135 21.01 3.00 -14.31
CA PRO A 135 22.08 2.46 -15.16
C PRO A 135 22.78 1.21 -14.59
N HIS A 136 22.63 0.97 -13.29
CA HIS A 136 23.17 -0.21 -12.63
C HIS A 136 22.05 -1.13 -12.14
N THR A 137 22.27 -2.44 -12.26
CA THR A 137 21.34 -3.42 -11.68
C THR A 137 21.43 -3.41 -10.15
N TRP A 138 20.34 -3.74 -9.46
CA TRP A 138 20.34 -3.89 -8.00
C TRP A 138 21.45 -4.83 -7.52
N GLY A 139 21.59 -5.99 -8.18
CA GLY A 139 22.58 -7.00 -7.82
C GLY A 139 24.03 -6.56 -8.05
N SER A 140 24.32 -5.80 -9.11
CA SER A 140 25.69 -5.27 -9.34
C SER A 140 26.12 -4.26 -8.28
N LEU A 141 25.17 -3.60 -7.62
CA LEU A 141 25.41 -2.71 -6.48
C LEU A 141 25.42 -3.44 -5.13
N GLY A 142 25.29 -4.77 -5.10
CA GLY A 142 25.18 -5.54 -3.87
C GLY A 142 23.85 -5.35 -3.13
N ILE A 143 22.84 -4.76 -3.77
CA ILE A 143 21.52 -4.50 -3.18
C ILE A 143 20.59 -5.66 -3.47
N THR A 144 20.00 -6.22 -2.41
CA THR A 144 18.99 -7.28 -2.53
C THR A 144 17.60 -6.69 -2.36
N VAL A 145 16.78 -6.77 -3.41
CA VAL A 145 15.37 -6.38 -3.33
C VAL A 145 14.59 -7.46 -2.57
N PRO A 146 13.82 -7.12 -1.51
CA PRO A 146 12.98 -8.07 -0.80
C PRO A 146 12.02 -8.81 -1.73
N THR A 147 12.06 -10.14 -1.71
CA THR A 147 11.26 -10.99 -2.61
C THR A 147 9.76 -10.76 -2.51
N TRP A 148 9.28 -10.34 -1.34
CA TRP A 148 7.86 -10.05 -1.13
C TRP A 148 7.41 -8.78 -1.87
N LEU A 149 8.30 -7.82 -2.12
CA LEU A 149 7.99 -6.63 -2.93
C LEU A 149 7.80 -7.01 -4.40
N THR A 150 8.63 -7.91 -4.93
CA THR A 150 8.57 -8.33 -6.34
C THR A 150 7.48 -9.37 -6.60
N THR A 151 7.33 -10.36 -5.72
CA THR A 151 6.35 -11.45 -5.86
C THR A 151 4.91 -10.94 -5.74
N ASN A 152 4.67 -9.98 -4.84
CA ASN A 152 3.36 -9.32 -4.72
C ASN A 152 3.21 -8.12 -5.66
N ARG A 153 4.17 -7.91 -6.58
CA ARG A 153 4.15 -6.87 -7.63
C ARG A 153 3.91 -5.46 -7.09
N TRP A 154 4.53 -5.11 -5.96
CA TRP A 154 4.35 -3.79 -5.37
C TRP A 154 4.75 -2.66 -6.32
N TRP A 155 5.71 -2.88 -7.20
CA TRP A 155 6.08 -1.92 -8.25
C TRP A 155 4.90 -1.48 -9.15
N TRP A 156 3.82 -2.27 -9.27
CA TRP A 156 2.62 -1.88 -10.05
C TRP A 156 1.88 -0.68 -9.45
N VAL A 157 1.91 -0.54 -8.13
CA VAL A 157 1.06 0.39 -7.37
C VAL A 157 1.85 1.55 -6.76
N PHE A 158 3.14 1.63 -7.05
CA PHE A 158 4.05 2.68 -6.62
C PHE A 158 4.54 3.46 -7.82
N PHE A 159 3.99 4.65 -7.98
CA PHE A 159 4.50 5.63 -8.92
C PHE A 159 5.69 6.37 -8.33
N TYR A 160 6.57 6.82 -9.20
CA TYR A 160 7.93 7.21 -8.88
C TYR A 160 8.36 8.33 -9.82
N ALA A 161 8.97 9.37 -9.25
CA ALA A 161 9.58 10.47 -9.96
C ALA A 161 10.95 10.79 -9.35
N ILE A 162 11.92 11.14 -10.19
CA ILE A 162 13.26 11.59 -9.79
C ILE A 162 13.54 13.01 -10.28
N GLY A 163 14.28 13.75 -9.48
CA GLY A 163 14.82 15.05 -9.86
C GLY A 163 15.96 14.88 -10.87
N GLY A 164 16.00 15.74 -11.87
CA GLY A 164 16.99 15.71 -12.94
C GLY A 164 18.46 15.67 -12.45
N PRO A 165 18.88 16.48 -11.47
CA PRO A 165 20.26 16.44 -10.95
C PRO A 165 20.68 15.14 -10.25
N VAL A 166 19.72 14.26 -9.95
CA VAL A 166 19.95 12.96 -9.30
C VAL A 166 19.54 11.79 -10.19
N SER A 167 19.34 12.03 -11.49
CA SER A 167 19.27 10.99 -12.52
C SER A 167 20.65 10.78 -13.15
N GLU A 168 20.82 9.71 -13.93
CA GLU A 168 22.11 9.45 -14.59
C GLU A 168 22.50 10.57 -15.57
N SER A 169 21.53 11.21 -16.24
CA SER A 169 21.81 12.32 -17.15
C SER A 169 22.18 13.62 -16.43
N GLN A 170 21.91 13.71 -15.12
CA GLN A 170 22.11 14.89 -14.28
C GLN A 170 21.49 16.16 -14.90
N SER A 171 20.42 16.00 -15.67
CA SER A 171 19.84 17.05 -16.50
C SER A 171 18.45 17.40 -16.00
N GLY A 172 18.13 18.69 -15.90
CA GLY A 172 16.82 19.16 -15.50
C GLY A 172 16.85 19.82 -14.12
N SER A 173 15.74 19.72 -13.39
CA SER A 173 15.54 20.37 -12.09
C SER A 173 15.17 19.35 -11.02
N TYR A 174 15.42 19.71 -9.75
CA TYR A 174 14.81 19.00 -8.64
C TYR A 174 13.28 19.09 -8.68
N LEU A 175 12.63 18.18 -7.97
CA LEU A 175 11.19 18.18 -7.80
C LEU A 175 10.77 19.25 -6.77
N THR A 176 9.55 19.72 -6.91
CA THR A 176 8.89 20.64 -5.98
C THR A 176 7.74 19.92 -5.30
N VAL A 177 7.73 19.89 -3.97
CA VAL A 177 6.67 19.27 -3.18
C VAL A 177 6.05 20.31 -2.26
N ASN A 178 4.74 20.54 -2.36
CA ASN A 178 4.03 21.58 -1.59
C ASN A 178 4.70 22.97 -1.71
N GLY A 179 5.17 23.33 -2.91
CA GLY A 179 5.92 24.57 -3.15
C GLY A 179 7.35 24.58 -2.60
N THR A 180 7.84 23.49 -2.01
CA THR A 180 9.23 23.36 -1.55
C THR A 180 10.08 22.72 -2.65
N TYR A 181 10.98 23.50 -3.23
CA TYR A 181 11.94 23.04 -4.24
C TYR A 181 13.10 22.25 -3.60
N GLY A 182 13.63 21.25 -4.32
CA GLY A 182 14.85 20.53 -3.93
C GLY A 182 14.63 19.06 -3.58
N THR A 183 13.43 18.52 -3.80
CA THR A 183 13.15 17.10 -3.56
C THR A 183 13.81 16.23 -4.62
N SER A 184 14.48 15.16 -4.18
CA SER A 184 15.23 14.27 -5.08
C SER A 184 14.34 13.17 -5.64
N VAL A 185 13.47 12.60 -4.82
CA VAL A 185 12.56 11.54 -5.21
C VAL A 185 11.18 11.81 -4.66
N VAL A 186 10.16 11.54 -5.47
CA VAL A 186 8.76 11.42 -5.04
C VAL A 186 8.28 10.00 -5.33
N LEU A 187 7.70 9.36 -4.33
CA LEU A 187 7.04 8.07 -4.43
C LEU A 187 5.57 8.25 -4.07
N ILE A 188 4.66 7.79 -4.94
CA ILE A 188 3.22 7.94 -4.78
C ILE A 188 2.59 6.55 -4.66
N THR A 189 1.92 6.28 -3.54
CA THR A 189 0.99 5.14 -3.42
C THR A 189 -0.37 5.57 -3.93
N THR A 190 -1.13 4.69 -4.55
CA THR A 190 -2.46 5.03 -5.10
C THR A 190 -3.62 4.69 -4.15
N GLY A 191 -3.33 4.02 -3.02
CA GLY A 191 -4.34 3.39 -2.19
C GLY A 191 -5.03 2.20 -2.88
N PRO A 192 -6.08 1.62 -2.27
CA PRO A 192 -6.83 0.53 -2.89
C PRO A 192 -7.45 0.94 -4.23
N ALA A 193 -7.55 -0.04 -5.13
CA ALA A 193 -8.21 0.15 -6.41
C ALA A 193 -9.69 0.54 -6.21
N GLY A 194 -9.99 1.82 -6.42
CA GLY A 194 -11.38 2.31 -6.42
C GLY A 194 -12.19 1.73 -7.57
N THR A 195 -13.51 1.84 -7.49
CA THR A 195 -14.43 1.52 -8.60
C THR A 195 -14.09 2.40 -9.81
N GLY A 196 -13.57 1.80 -10.88
CA GLY A 196 -13.22 2.49 -12.13
C GLY A 196 -11.73 2.52 -12.46
N ARG A 197 -10.84 2.07 -11.58
CA ARG A 197 -9.42 1.91 -11.94
C ARG A 197 -9.24 0.74 -12.90
N PRO A 198 -8.52 0.89 -14.02
CA PRO A 198 -8.33 -0.18 -14.98
C PRO A 198 -7.64 -1.40 -14.34
N ILE A 199 -8.38 -2.49 -14.10
CA ILE A 199 -7.80 -3.78 -13.65
C ILE A 199 -7.05 -4.52 -14.78
N THR A 200 -6.72 -3.83 -15.87
CA THR A 200 -5.99 -4.42 -16.99
C THR A 200 -4.55 -4.74 -16.57
N SER A 201 -3.97 -5.74 -17.21
CA SER A 201 -2.66 -6.30 -16.85
C SER A 201 -1.50 -5.31 -16.93
N TRP A 202 -1.73 -4.10 -17.46
CA TRP A 202 -0.78 -3.02 -17.58
C TRP A 202 -1.54 -1.70 -17.49
N ALA A 203 -1.16 -0.85 -16.53
CA ALA A 203 -1.46 0.57 -16.62
C ALA A 203 -0.20 1.23 -17.21
N GLY A 204 -0.30 1.79 -18.42
CA GLY A 204 0.79 2.56 -19.01
C GLY A 204 0.87 3.95 -18.40
N ASP A 205 1.82 4.77 -18.86
CA ASP A 205 1.94 6.17 -18.46
C ASP A 205 0.64 6.95 -18.70
N SER A 206 -0.12 6.60 -19.74
CA SER A 206 -1.45 7.17 -20.03
C SER A 206 -2.50 6.91 -18.95
N ASP A 207 -2.28 5.90 -18.11
CA ASP A 207 -3.22 5.53 -17.06
C ASP A 207 -2.90 6.19 -15.72
N TRP A 208 -1.76 6.88 -15.57
CA TRP A 208 -1.38 7.58 -14.34
C TRP A 208 -2.51 8.48 -13.77
N PRO A 209 -3.21 9.29 -14.59
CA PRO A 209 -4.31 10.11 -14.10
C PRO A 209 -5.53 9.33 -13.62
N THR A 210 -5.62 8.03 -13.93
CA THR A 210 -6.70 7.16 -13.42
C THR A 210 -6.41 6.60 -12.02
N TYR A 211 -5.15 6.68 -11.57
CA TYR A 211 -4.73 6.16 -10.27
C TYR A 211 -4.36 7.22 -9.24
N VAL A 212 -3.98 8.41 -9.71
CA VAL A 212 -3.55 9.52 -8.88
C VAL A 212 -4.58 10.62 -8.98
N ASP A 213 -5.25 10.91 -7.87
CA ASP A 213 -6.48 11.70 -7.90
C ASP A 213 -6.22 13.21 -8.03
N ASP A 214 -5.05 13.68 -7.59
CA ASP A 214 -4.70 15.08 -7.60
C ASP A 214 -4.02 15.47 -8.92
N SER A 215 -4.51 16.53 -9.57
CA SER A 215 -4.07 16.90 -10.92
C SER A 215 -2.57 17.15 -11.00
N SER A 216 -2.00 17.82 -10.01
CA SER A 216 -0.55 18.07 -9.91
C SER A 216 0.27 16.78 -9.78
N ASN A 217 -0.27 15.75 -9.15
CA ASN A 217 0.44 14.49 -8.96
C ASN A 217 0.29 13.54 -10.17
N SER A 218 -0.64 13.87 -11.09
CA SER A 218 -1.04 13.03 -12.22
C SER A 218 -0.49 13.46 -13.58
N ASP A 219 0.10 14.66 -13.66
CA ASP A 219 0.55 15.26 -14.92
C ASP A 219 1.98 14.83 -15.33
N MET A 220 2.61 13.95 -14.54
CA MET A 220 4.00 13.49 -14.71
C MET A 220 5.02 14.65 -14.72
N GLY A 221 4.67 15.77 -14.10
CA GLY A 221 5.51 16.96 -14.01
C GLY A 221 6.56 16.87 -12.90
N THR A 222 7.09 18.05 -12.54
CA THR A 222 8.06 18.22 -11.45
C THR A 222 7.44 18.86 -10.21
N TRP A 223 6.12 19.06 -10.21
CA TRP A 223 5.38 19.67 -9.10
C TRP A 223 4.42 18.64 -8.49
N PHE A 224 4.48 18.46 -7.18
CA PHE A 224 3.62 17.54 -6.46
C PHE A 224 3.01 18.23 -5.24
N ASP A 225 1.78 17.88 -4.95
CA ASP A 225 1.05 18.36 -3.78
C ASP A 225 0.70 17.16 -2.89
N THR A 226 0.92 17.30 -1.58
CA THR A 226 0.50 16.27 -0.63
C THR A 226 -1.03 16.23 -0.63
N PRO A 227 -1.64 15.05 -0.86
CA PRO A 227 -3.08 14.92 -0.88
C PRO A 227 -3.70 15.47 0.40
N SER A 228 -4.69 16.35 0.26
CA SER A 228 -5.34 17.04 1.39
C SER A 228 -6.26 16.12 2.21
N SER A 229 -6.63 14.97 1.64
CA SER A 229 -7.49 13.98 2.26
C SER A 229 -6.66 12.85 2.85
N THR A 230 -6.95 12.48 4.10
CA THR A 230 -6.38 11.30 4.75
C THR A 230 -7.20 10.04 4.51
N ALA A 231 -8.20 10.08 3.63
CA ALA A 231 -9.04 8.93 3.34
C ALA A 231 -8.20 7.76 2.82
N TYR A 232 -8.57 6.54 3.19
CA TYR A 232 -7.72 5.38 2.92
C TYR A 232 -7.53 5.08 1.43
N ALA A 233 -8.55 5.42 0.62
CA ALA A 233 -8.61 5.24 -0.83
C ALA A 233 -7.82 6.29 -1.62
N ARG A 234 -7.19 7.25 -0.93
CA ARG A 234 -6.43 8.34 -1.57
C ARG A 234 -4.98 7.93 -1.75
N ASP A 235 -4.37 8.58 -2.73
CA ASP A 235 -2.94 8.53 -2.92
C ASP A 235 -2.19 9.11 -1.71
N ARG A 236 -0.91 8.75 -1.59
CA ARG A 236 -0.02 9.30 -0.56
C ARG A 236 1.35 9.53 -1.13
N LEU A 237 1.95 10.64 -0.72
CA LEU A 237 3.26 11.06 -1.14
C LEU A 237 4.32 10.69 -0.11
N TYR A 238 5.45 10.19 -0.58
CA TYR A 238 6.67 9.98 0.20
C TYR A 238 7.85 10.56 -0.56
N THR A 239 8.86 11.08 0.15
CA THR A 239 9.96 11.82 -0.47
C THR A 239 11.33 11.41 0.07
N LEU A 240 12.38 11.61 -0.74
CA LEU A 240 13.80 11.62 -0.32
C LEU A 240 14.44 12.97 -0.64
#